data_AF-A0A956SQU7-F1
#
_entry.id   AF-A0A956SQU7-F1
#
_cell.length_a   1.000
_cell.length_b   1.000
_cell.length_c   1.000
_cell.angle_alpha   90.00
_cell.angle_beta   90.00
_cell.angle_gamma   90.00
#
_symmetry.space_group_name_H-M   'P 1'
#
loop_
_entity.id
_entity.type
_entity.pdbx_description
1 polymer ?
#
loop_
_entity_poly.entity_id
_entity_poly.type
_entity_poly.pdbx_seq_one_letter_code
_entity_poly.pdbx_strand_id
1 'polypeptide(L)'
;MSRPITVLGVPMDLGAARRGVEMGPSAVRLARLEERLEALGHVVRDDGDVPVPTRETLGAGRGIDYLPTITTVCRDLASRTARIVA
;
A
#
# COMPACT_ATOMS: atom_id res chain seq x y z
N MET A 1 -9.87 21.99 -13.62
CA MET A 1 -9.93 21.61 -12.20
C MET A 1 -8.92 20.49 -11.96
N SER A 2 -8.08 20.62 -10.93
CA SER A 2 -7.14 19.55 -10.53
C SER A 2 -7.96 18.38 -9.97
N ARG A 3 -7.74 17.15 -10.46
CA ARG A 3 -8.36 15.96 -9.86
C ARG A 3 -7.68 15.70 -8.52
N PRO A 4 -8.43 15.39 -7.44
CA PRO A 4 -7.83 15.07 -6.15
C PRO A 4 -6.95 13.82 -6.27
N ILE A 5 -5.83 13.83 -5.55
CA ILE A 5 -4.89 12.70 -5.46
C ILE A 5 -5.22 11.94 -4.19
N THR A 6 -5.41 10.63 -4.29
CA THR A 6 -5.49 9.76 -3.11
C THR A 6 -4.22 8.92 -3.02
N VAL A 7 -3.59 8.93 -1.84
CA VAL A 7 -2.47 8.04 -1.49
C VAL A 7 -3.04 6.82 -0.80
N LEU A 8 -2.67 5.62 -1.27
CA LEU A 8 -3.04 4.36 -0.66
C LEU A 8 -1.78 3.50 -0.59
N GLY A 9 -1.37 3.13 0.62
CA GLY A 9 -0.20 2.30 0.83
C GLY A 9 -0.51 0.81 0.80
N VAL A 10 0.46 0.02 0.34
CA VAL A 10 0.37 -1.44 0.29
C VAL A 10 1.67 -2.01 0.90
N PRO A 11 1.74 -2.16 2.23
CA PRO A 11 2.95 -2.62 2.92
C PRO A 11 3.08 -4.15 2.79
N MET A 12 3.38 -4.64 1.58
CA MET A 12 3.48 -6.07 1.28
C MET A 12 4.88 -6.49 0.82
N ASP A 13 5.53 -7.36 1.59
CA ASP A 13 6.81 -7.99 1.22
C ASP A 13 6.69 -9.49 0.92
N LEU A 14 5.47 -10.06 0.97
CA LEU A 14 5.23 -11.50 0.84
C LEU A 14 5.64 -12.10 -0.53
N GLY A 15 5.66 -11.28 -1.58
CA GLY A 15 6.15 -11.68 -2.92
C GLY A 15 7.63 -11.39 -3.16
N ALA A 16 8.31 -10.73 -2.22
CA ALA A 16 9.68 -10.27 -2.39
C ALA A 16 10.71 -11.31 -1.91
N ALA A 17 11.86 -11.35 -2.58
CA ALA A 17 13.00 -12.18 -2.17
C ALA A 17 13.67 -11.67 -0.88
N ARG A 18 13.52 -10.37 -0.56
CA ARG A 18 14.07 -9.71 0.62
C ARG A 18 12.98 -9.00 1.40
N ARG A 19 13.11 -8.95 2.72
CA ARG A 19 12.26 -8.16 3.62
C ARG A 19 12.63 -6.69 3.57
N GLY A 20 11.73 -5.85 4.08
CA GLY A 20 11.93 -4.41 4.27
C GLY A 20 11.15 -3.54 3.28
N VAL A 21 10.61 -4.12 2.20
CA VAL A 21 9.81 -3.38 1.22
C VAL A 21 8.42 -3.01 1.77
N GLU A 22 7.94 -3.71 2.79
CA GLU A 22 6.73 -3.37 3.54
C GLU A 22 6.84 -2.00 4.23
N MET A 23 8.06 -1.52 4.53
CA MET A 23 8.28 -0.19 5.10
C MET A 23 8.15 0.93 4.06
N GLY A 24 8.04 0.61 2.76
CA GLY A 24 7.99 1.58 1.67
C GLY A 24 6.91 2.66 1.85
N PRO A 25 5.63 2.31 2.07
CA PRO A 25 4.57 3.29 2.28
C PRO A 25 4.88 4.27 3.44
N SER A 26 5.29 3.76 4.59
CA SER A 26 5.66 4.59 5.74
C SER A 26 6.87 5.48 5.47
N ALA A 27 7.88 4.98 4.75
CA ALA A 27 9.06 5.77 4.38
C ALA A 27 8.70 6.92 3.43
N VAL A 28 7.80 6.69 2.47
CA VAL A 28 7.32 7.73 1.55
C VAL A 28 6.51 8.79 2.29
N ARG A 29 5.67 8.40 3.25
CA ARG A 29 4.96 9.35 4.13
C ARG A 29 5.93 10.16 4.99
N LEU A 30 6.93 9.53 5.58
CA LEU A 30 7.98 10.22 6.35
C LEU A 30 8.76 11.23 5.49
N ALA A 31 8.92 10.97 4.19
CA ALA A 31 9.54 11.87 3.23
C ALA A 31 8.64 13.06 2.82
N ARG A 32 7.45 13.20 3.43
CA ARG A 32 6.48 14.29 3.23
C ARG A 32 5.90 14.35 1.83
N LEU A 33 5.46 13.21 1.30
CA LEU A 33 4.86 13.14 -0.04
C LEU A 33 3.61 14.04 -0.13
N GLU A 34 2.73 13.99 0.86
CA GLU A 34 1.47 14.75 0.86
C GLU A 34 1.74 16.25 0.82
N GLU A 35 2.58 16.76 1.71
CA GLU A 35 2.89 18.19 1.80
C GLU A 35 3.56 18.70 0.51
N ARG A 36 4.38 17.87 -0.15
CA ARG A 36 4.99 18.22 -1.44
C ARG A 36 3.97 18.30 -2.57
N LEU A 37 2.99 17.39 -2.59
CA LEU A 37 1.91 17.41 -3.58
C LEU A 37 0.95 18.58 -3.33
N GLU A 38 0.65 18.88 -2.06
CA GLU A 38 -0.14 20.05 -1.67
C GLU A 38 0.56 21.37 -2.05
N ALA A 39 1.88 21.47 -1.85
CA ALA A 39 2.67 22.63 -2.26
C ALA A 39 2.65 22.88 -3.78
N LEU A 40 2.36 21.85 -4.59
CA LEU A 40 2.16 21.96 -6.03
C LEU A 40 0.72 22.33 -6.42
N GLY A 41 -0.17 22.54 -5.45
CA GLY A 41 -1.56 22.93 -5.66
C GLY A 41 -2.52 21.75 -5.87
N HIS A 42 -2.15 20.52 -5.48
CA HIS A 42 -3.05 19.38 -5.49
C HIS A 42 -3.85 19.27 -4.19
N VAL A 43 -5.09 18.79 -4.30
CA VAL A 43 -5.84 18.31 -3.14
C VAL A 43 -5.44 16.85 -2.91
N VAL A 44 -4.88 16.55 -1.74
CA VAL A 44 -4.35 15.22 -1.43
C VAL A 44 -5.16 14.61 -0.28
N ARG A 45 -5.38 13.30 -0.33
CA ARG A 45 -6.01 12.53 0.74
C ARG A 45 -5.24 11.23 0.95
N ASP A 46 -4.78 10.97 2.16
CA ASP A 46 -4.28 9.65 2.53
C ASP A 46 -5.45 8.73 2.94
N ASP A 47 -5.57 7.58 2.27
CA ASP A 47 -6.53 6.50 2.56
C ASP A 47 -5.91 5.41 3.44
N GLY A 48 -4.71 5.67 3.99
CA GLY A 48 -3.97 4.76 4.85
C GLY A 48 -3.41 3.58 4.08
N ASP A 49 -3.38 2.42 4.73
CA ASP A 49 -2.79 1.20 4.18
C ASP A 49 -3.84 0.11 3.96
N VAL A 50 -3.64 -0.67 2.90
CA VAL A 50 -4.30 -1.97 2.75
C VAL A 50 -3.80 -2.89 3.87
N PRO A 51 -4.69 -3.55 4.63
CA PRO A 51 -4.27 -4.53 5.63
C PRO A 51 -3.52 -5.68 4.98
N VAL A 52 -2.26 -5.87 5.38
CA VAL A 52 -1.42 -6.97 4.91
C VAL A 52 -0.91 -7.75 6.12
N PRO A 53 -1.15 -9.07 6.20
CA PRO A 53 -0.55 -9.91 7.23
C PRO A 53 0.97 -9.91 7.11
N THR A 54 1.67 -9.84 8.23
CA THR A 54 3.13 -9.93 8.25
C THR A 54 3.59 -11.38 8.15
N ARG A 55 4.83 -11.60 7.70
CA ARG A 55 5.42 -12.96 7.66
C ARG A 55 5.39 -13.64 9.03
N GLU A 56 5.58 -12.88 10.11
CA GLU A 56 5.53 -13.38 11.49
C GLU A 56 4.14 -13.93 11.83
N THR A 57 3.08 -13.26 11.38
CA THR A 57 1.69 -13.71 11.60
C THR A 57 1.29 -14.93 10.77
N LEU A 58 1.92 -15.11 9.60
CA LEU A 58 1.64 -16.24 8.69
C LEU A 58 2.48 -17.48 9.01
N GLY A 59 3.52 -17.34 9.83
CA GLY A 59 4.46 -18.42 10.15
C GLY A 59 5.48 -18.69 9.04
N ALA A 60 6.23 -19.80 9.17
CA ALA A 60 7.34 -20.13 8.28
C ALA A 60 6.86 -20.70 6.93
N GLY A 61 6.31 -19.84 6.06
CA GLY A 61 5.97 -20.16 4.67
C GLY A 61 7.12 -19.86 3.69
N ARG A 62 7.18 -20.61 2.59
CA ARG A 62 7.97 -20.24 1.39
C ARG A 62 7.16 -19.32 0.49
N GLY A 63 7.80 -18.68 -0.49
CA GLY A 63 7.16 -17.68 -1.36
C GLY A 63 5.82 -18.10 -1.97
N ILE A 64 5.69 -19.36 -2.41
CA ILE A 64 4.43 -19.88 -2.99
C ILE A 64 3.31 -20.03 -1.96
N ASP A 65 3.65 -20.25 -0.68
CA ASP A 65 2.68 -20.46 0.40
C ASP A 65 1.92 -19.15 0.71
N TYR A 66 2.49 -18.00 0.32
CA TYR A 66 1.85 -16.69 0.48
C TYR A 66 0.89 -16.33 -0.65
N LEU A 67 0.79 -17.13 -1.73
CA LEU A 67 -0.07 -16.84 -2.87
C LEU A 67 -1.54 -16.57 -2.49
N PRO A 68 -2.19 -17.33 -1.58
CA PRO A 68 -3.54 -17.04 -1.15
C PRO A 68 -3.67 -15.68 -0.44
N THR A 69 -2.69 -15.32 0.38
CA THR A 69 -2.64 -14.04 1.10
C THR A 69 -2.44 -12.88 0.13
N ILE A 70 -1.46 -12.99 -0.78
CA ILE A 70 -1.19 -11.99 -1.83
C ILE A 70 -2.45 -11.75 -2.66
N THR A 71 -3.13 -12.82 -3.07
CA THR A 71 -4.36 -12.70 -3.87
C THR A 71 -5.47 -11.98 -3.11
N THR A 72 -5.60 -12.23 -1.80
CA THR A 72 -6.58 -11.53 -0.94
C THR A 72 -6.27 -10.04 -0.83
N VAL A 73 -5.00 -9.69 -0.59
CA VAL A 73 -4.55 -8.28 -0.53
C VAL A 73 -4.78 -7.58 -1.87
N CYS A 74 -4.46 -8.21 -2.99
CA CYS A 74 -4.71 -7.65 -4.32
C CYS A 74 -6.21 -7.41 -4.59
N ARG A 75 -7.10 -8.28 -4.10
CA ARG A 75 -8.55 -8.08 -4.21
C ARG A 75 -9.06 -6.92 -3.36
N ASP A 76 -8.56 -6.75 -2.13
CA ASP A 76 -8.91 -5.59 -1.30
C ASP A 76 -8.39 -4.28 -1.94
N LEU A 77 -7.13 -4.28 -2.39
CA LEU A 77 -6.55 -3.17 -3.14
C LEU A 77 -7.42 -2.79 -4.34
N ALA A 78 -7.77 -3.75 -5.20
CA ALA A 78 -8.62 -3.49 -6.35
C ALA A 78 -9.98 -2.87 -5.96
N SER A 79 -10.61 -3.39 -4.89
CA SER A 79 -11.89 -2.89 -4.40
C SER A 79 -11.80 -1.48 -3.82
N ARG A 80 -10.71 -1.15 -3.11
CA ARG A 80 -10.43 0.20 -2.59
C ARG A 80 -10.14 1.18 -3.72
N THR A 81 -9.25 0.82 -4.63
CA THR A 81 -8.92 1.66 -5.79
C THR A 81 -10.18 1.94 -6.62
N ALA A 82 -11.02 0.94 -6.88
CA ALA A 82 -12.28 1.14 -7.59
C ALA A 82 -13.19 2.17 -6.91
N ARG A 83 -13.29 2.17 -5.57
CA ARG A 83 -14.06 3.17 -4.81
C ARG A 83 -13.43 4.57 -4.84
N ILE A 84 -12.10 4.65 -4.90
CA ILE A 84 -11.35 5.92 -4.93
C ILE A 84 -11.49 6.61 -6.29
N VAL A 85 -11.52 5.84 -7.38
CA VAL A 85 -11.52 6.39 -8.75
C VAL A 85 -12.92 6.56 -9.36
N ALA A 86 -13.94 5.99 -8.73
CA ALA A 86 -15.35 6.15 -9.10
C ALA A 86 -15.81 7.60 -8.92
#